data_AF-A0A943YET3-F1
#
_entry.id   AF-A0A943YET3-F1
#
_cell.length_a   1.000
_cell.length_b   1.000
_cell.length_c   1.000
_cell.angle_alpha   90.00
_cell.angle_beta   90.00
_cell.angle_gamma   90.00
#
_symmetry.space_group_name_H-M   'P 1'
#
loop_
_entity.id
_entity.type
_entity.pdbx_description
1 polymer ?
#
loop_
_entity_poly.entity_id
_entity_poly.type
_entity_poly.pdbx_seq_one_letter_code
_entity_poly.pdbx_strand_id
1 'polypeptide(L)'
;MSEKKKKTDGLFDSRIVDSDVSEQPHYEHPHVKGFDGASFEPEEDQSADVGTMEDVEAIMRKYDRESNTRIWQGTPKLIVDILMALFSAYCIYSTLTTKAAIEIRLTAFMGCIMILGFLTYPASKKHVKVNSLPWYDIVLMILGAAAFFYYSFSYNDLSRVLTSPIRMTMTYNIIGIVGVLVLAELCRRCVGLPILFVAGALLIYTFASGQSLNAVIHSLFYSTQGILSTPVNVCAKFI
;
A
#
# COMPACT_ATOMS: atom_id res chain seq x y z
N MET A 1 66.00 33.33 1.32
CA MET A 1 64.88 33.78 0.46
C MET A 1 64.67 32.68 -0.57
N SER A 2 63.72 31.76 -0.33
CA SER A 2 62.53 31.50 -1.18
C SER A 2 62.86 31.49 -2.68
N GLU A 3 62.63 30.46 -3.51
CA GLU A 3 61.38 29.71 -3.64
C GLU A 3 61.53 28.54 -4.65
N LYS A 4 60.85 27.42 -4.33
CA LYS A 4 60.27 26.33 -5.16
C LYS A 4 61.06 25.64 -6.31
N LYS A 5 61.31 24.34 -6.07
CA LYS A 5 61.47 23.25 -7.05
C LYS A 5 60.17 23.00 -7.84
N LYS A 6 60.28 22.82 -9.16
CA LYS A 6 59.61 21.70 -9.87
C LYS A 6 60.45 21.30 -11.08
N LYS A 7 61.07 20.13 -10.98
CA LYS A 7 61.95 19.52 -11.98
C LYS A 7 61.09 18.88 -13.06
N THR A 8 61.32 19.27 -14.31
CA THR A 8 60.95 18.57 -15.54
C THR A 8 61.93 17.42 -15.77
N ASP A 9 61.46 16.20 -16.00
CA ASP A 9 62.30 15.11 -16.52
C ASP A 9 61.51 14.34 -17.62
N GLY A 10 62.16 14.15 -18.77
CA GLY A 10 61.96 13.05 -19.74
C GLY A 10 60.71 13.14 -20.62
N LEU A 11 60.76 13.68 -21.84
CA LEU A 11 61.37 13.18 -23.07
C LEU A 11 60.56 12.06 -23.76
N PHE A 12 59.97 12.45 -24.89
CA PHE A 12 59.41 11.65 -25.98
C PHE A 12 60.03 10.24 -26.16
N ASP A 13 59.18 9.21 -26.27
CA ASP A 13 59.34 8.20 -27.32
C ASP A 13 57.99 8.11 -28.06
N SER A 14 58.04 8.45 -29.34
CA SER A 14 56.92 8.43 -30.27
C SER A 14 57.00 7.17 -31.12
N ARG A 15 56.04 6.27 -30.98
CA ARG A 15 55.69 5.31 -32.03
C ARG A 15 54.18 5.31 -32.26
N ILE A 16 53.80 5.97 -33.35
CA ILE A 16 52.55 5.78 -34.09
C ILE A 16 52.61 4.39 -34.76
N VAL A 17 51.53 3.62 -34.67
CA VAL A 17 51.04 2.48 -35.52
C VAL A 17 49.98 1.77 -34.63
N ASP A 18 48.77 1.37 -35.00
CA ASP A 18 47.91 1.49 -36.18
C ASP A 18 46.46 1.25 -35.70
N SER A 19 45.51 1.62 -36.54
CA SER A 19 44.06 1.51 -36.44
C SER A 19 43.48 0.11 -36.18
N ASP A 20 42.28 0.12 -35.59
CA ASP A 20 41.25 -0.93 -35.64
C ASP A 20 41.54 -2.29 -34.99
N VAL A 21 41.32 -2.39 -33.67
CA VAL A 21 40.75 -3.62 -33.07
C VAL A 21 39.84 -3.24 -31.90
N SER A 22 38.52 -3.38 -32.08
CA SER A 22 37.57 -3.39 -30.98
C SER A 22 37.72 -4.69 -30.18
N GLU A 23 38.15 -4.62 -28.92
CA GLU A 23 38.08 -5.78 -28.01
C GLU A 23 36.62 -6.14 -27.74
N GLN A 24 36.17 -7.30 -28.24
CA GLN A 24 34.89 -7.89 -27.87
C GLN A 24 35.07 -8.76 -26.60
N PRO A 25 34.13 -8.72 -25.64
CA PRO A 25 34.21 -9.52 -24.42
C PRO A 25 34.03 -11.01 -24.72
N HIS A 26 34.88 -11.83 -24.11
CA HIS A 26 34.91 -13.28 -24.27
C HIS A 26 33.73 -13.93 -23.52
N TYR A 27 32.83 -14.62 -24.22
CA TYR A 27 31.78 -15.42 -23.61
C TYR A 27 32.24 -16.89 -23.52
N GLU A 28 32.15 -17.47 -22.33
CA GLU A 28 32.48 -18.88 -22.12
C GLU A 28 31.30 -19.75 -22.57
N HIS A 29 31.54 -20.66 -23.52
CA HIS A 29 30.49 -21.53 -24.06
C HIS A 29 30.06 -22.59 -23.04
N PRO A 30 28.76 -22.92 -22.91
CA PRO A 30 28.31 -24.00 -22.06
C PRO A 30 28.89 -25.33 -22.53
N HIS A 31 29.47 -26.10 -21.60
CA HIS A 31 29.91 -27.46 -21.86
C HIS A 31 28.70 -28.35 -22.14
N VAL A 32 28.41 -28.60 -23.42
CA VAL A 32 27.50 -29.66 -23.84
C VAL A 32 28.22 -31.00 -23.66
N LYS A 33 27.80 -31.77 -22.65
CA LYS A 33 28.12 -33.20 -22.58
C LYS A 33 27.59 -33.86 -23.85
N GLY A 34 28.46 -34.64 -24.51
CA GLY A 34 28.16 -35.38 -25.72
C GLY A 34 26.88 -36.22 -25.57
N PHE A 35 26.03 -36.11 -26.58
CA PHE A 35 24.81 -36.90 -26.73
C PHE A 35 25.21 -38.30 -27.24
N ASP A 36 25.37 -39.23 -26.31
CA ASP A 36 25.54 -40.65 -26.61
C ASP A 36 24.14 -41.25 -26.85
N GLY A 37 23.86 -41.59 -28.11
CA GLY A 37 22.55 -42.06 -28.57
C GLY A 37 22.13 -43.42 -28.00
N ALA A 38 21.66 -43.44 -26.76
CA ALA A 38 20.87 -44.53 -26.19
C ALA A 38 19.43 -44.04 -25.94
N SER A 39 18.49 -44.80 -26.47
CA SER A 39 17.05 -44.64 -26.50
C SER A 39 16.48 -44.02 -25.21
N PHE A 40 15.95 -42.80 -25.32
CA PHE A 40 14.97 -42.32 -24.35
C PHE A 40 13.61 -42.80 -24.84
N GLU A 41 13.08 -43.86 -24.21
CA GLU A 41 11.65 -44.15 -24.30
C GLU A 41 10.91 -42.96 -23.68
N PRO A 42 9.98 -42.31 -24.39
CA PRO A 42 9.19 -41.28 -23.78
C PRO A 42 8.27 -41.95 -22.76
N GLU A 43 8.57 -41.80 -21.46
CA GLU A 43 7.48 -41.87 -20.50
C GLU A 43 6.54 -40.71 -20.83
N GLU A 44 5.39 -41.05 -21.40
CA GLU A 44 4.21 -40.21 -21.41
C GLU A 44 3.84 -39.92 -19.97
N ASP A 45 4.43 -38.89 -19.37
CA ASP A 45 3.86 -38.28 -18.19
C ASP A 45 3.83 -36.75 -18.31
N GLN A 46 2.59 -36.29 -18.42
CA GLN A 46 2.12 -34.91 -18.38
C GLN A 46 2.66 -34.03 -19.52
N SER A 47 1.94 -34.12 -20.63
CA SER A 47 1.61 -32.94 -21.45
C SER A 47 1.60 -31.69 -20.57
N ALA A 48 2.43 -30.71 -20.93
CA ALA A 48 2.24 -29.34 -20.48
C ALA A 48 0.87 -28.89 -21.01
N ASP A 49 -0.18 -29.24 -20.28
CA ASP A 49 -1.46 -28.57 -20.35
C ASP A 49 -1.12 -27.12 -20.03
N VAL A 50 -1.21 -26.28 -21.05
CA VAL A 50 -1.08 -24.84 -20.88
C VAL A 50 -2.29 -24.49 -20.03
N GLY A 51 -2.10 -24.53 -18.71
CA GLY A 51 -3.17 -24.40 -17.73
C GLY A 51 -4.04 -23.21 -18.12
N THR A 52 -5.34 -23.40 -18.03
CA THR A 52 -6.31 -22.38 -18.41
C THR A 52 -5.98 -21.04 -17.74
N MET A 53 -6.47 -19.91 -18.27
CA MET A 53 -6.22 -18.60 -17.64
C MET A 53 -6.56 -18.60 -16.14
N GLU A 54 -7.52 -19.42 -15.74
CA GLU A 54 -7.92 -19.64 -14.35
C GLU A 54 -6.84 -20.37 -13.52
N ASP A 55 -6.13 -21.33 -14.10
CA ASP A 55 -5.01 -22.04 -13.45
C ASP A 55 -3.81 -21.12 -13.28
N VAL A 56 -3.51 -20.29 -14.28
CA VAL A 56 -2.45 -19.27 -14.18
C VAL A 56 -2.81 -18.23 -13.11
N GLU A 57 -4.07 -17.77 -13.06
CA GLU A 57 -4.54 -16.84 -12.04
C GLU A 57 -4.55 -17.47 -10.64
N ALA A 58 -4.87 -18.77 -10.53
CA ALA A 58 -4.82 -19.53 -9.28
C ALA A 58 -3.39 -19.75 -8.80
N ILE A 59 -2.44 -20.01 -9.71
CA ILE A 59 -1.01 -20.10 -9.40
C ILE A 59 -0.52 -18.72 -8.94
N MET A 60 -0.83 -17.64 -9.64
CA MET A 60 -0.47 -16.28 -9.22
C MET A 60 -1.07 -15.94 -7.84
N ARG A 61 -2.31 -16.33 -7.56
CA ARG A 61 -2.95 -16.14 -6.24
C ARG A 61 -2.33 -16.92 -5.11
N LYS A 62 -1.73 -18.09 -5.38
CA LYS A 62 -1.06 -18.89 -4.35
C LYS A 62 0.25 -18.25 -3.90
N TYR A 63 0.96 -17.60 -4.81
CA TYR A 63 2.28 -17.04 -4.52
C TYR A 63 2.27 -15.54 -4.21
N ASP A 64 1.36 -14.77 -4.82
CA ASP A 64 1.26 -13.33 -4.59
C ASP A 64 0.19 -13.00 -3.55
N ARG A 65 0.65 -12.62 -2.36
CA ARG A 65 -0.20 -12.22 -1.24
C ARG A 65 -1.01 -10.97 -1.55
N GLU A 66 -0.53 -10.10 -2.45
CA GLU A 66 -1.19 -8.86 -2.87
C GLU A 66 -2.29 -9.09 -3.91
N SER A 67 -2.18 -10.14 -4.74
CA SER A 67 -3.19 -10.50 -5.75
C SER A 67 -4.52 -11.03 -5.18
N ASN A 68 -4.60 -11.21 -3.86
CA ASN A 68 -5.79 -11.76 -3.19
C ASN A 68 -6.84 -10.66 -2.92
N THR A 69 -7.39 -10.12 -4.01
CA THR A 69 -8.47 -9.13 -4.03
C THR A 69 -9.81 -9.80 -4.36
N ARG A 70 -10.91 -9.12 -4.05
CA ARG A 70 -12.26 -9.63 -4.30
C ARG A 70 -12.54 -9.69 -5.81
N ILE A 71 -13.07 -10.82 -6.24
CA ILE A 71 -13.40 -11.07 -7.65
C ILE A 71 -14.83 -10.58 -7.91
N TRP A 72 -14.93 -9.54 -8.73
CA TRP A 72 -16.19 -9.01 -9.24
C TRP A 72 -16.37 -9.39 -10.70
N GLN A 73 -17.55 -9.89 -11.07
CA GLN A 73 -17.91 -10.26 -12.44
C GLN A 73 -19.27 -9.66 -12.83
N GLY A 74 -19.42 -9.27 -14.10
CA GLY A 74 -20.66 -8.69 -14.62
C GLY A 74 -20.94 -7.28 -14.11
N THR A 75 -22.20 -7.00 -13.77
CA THR A 75 -22.67 -5.67 -13.34
C THR A 75 -22.00 -5.13 -12.06
N PRO A 76 -21.78 -5.94 -10.99
CA PRO A 76 -21.05 -5.49 -9.80
C PRO A 76 -19.64 -4.99 -10.09
N LYS A 77 -18.94 -5.59 -11.05
CA LYS A 77 -17.60 -5.15 -11.47
C LYS A 77 -17.66 -3.73 -12.05
N LEU A 78 -18.60 -3.48 -12.95
CA LEU A 78 -18.80 -2.15 -13.55
C LEU A 78 -19.04 -1.07 -12.47
N ILE A 79 -19.83 -1.38 -11.45
CA ILE A 79 -20.11 -0.45 -10.34
C ILE A 79 -18.81 -0.13 -9.57
N VAL A 80 -18.02 -1.15 -9.23
CA VAL A 80 -16.74 -0.95 -8.52
C VAL A 80 -15.75 -0.18 -9.39
N ASP A 81 -15.66 -0.47 -10.69
CA ASP A 81 -14.78 0.24 -11.63
C ASP A 81 -15.17 1.72 -11.75
N ILE A 82 -16.47 2.01 -11.87
CA ILE A 82 -16.99 3.40 -11.88
C ILE A 82 -16.67 4.09 -10.55
N LEU A 83 -16.84 3.43 -9.41
CA LEU A 83 -16.51 4.00 -8.10
C LEU A 83 -15.01 4.30 -7.97
N MET A 84 -14.14 3.44 -8.48
CA MET A 84 -12.70 3.69 -8.50
C MET A 84 -12.34 4.88 -9.40
N ALA A 85 -12.98 5.00 -10.57
CA ALA A 85 -12.79 6.14 -11.46
C ALA A 85 -13.27 7.45 -10.82
N LEU A 86 -14.44 7.45 -10.16
CA LEU A 86 -14.96 8.60 -9.42
C LEU A 86 -14.05 9.01 -8.26
N PHE A 87 -13.48 8.05 -7.55
CA PHE A 87 -12.52 8.32 -6.49
C PHE A 87 -11.24 8.98 -7.03
N SER A 88 -10.69 8.47 -8.14
CA SER A 88 -9.55 9.09 -8.81
C SER A 88 -9.87 10.53 -9.24
N ALA A 89 -11.03 10.76 -9.86
CA ALA A 89 -11.46 12.10 -10.25
C ALA A 89 -11.65 13.03 -9.02
N TYR A 90 -12.21 12.52 -7.93
CA TYR A 90 -12.32 13.24 -6.65
C TYR A 90 -10.94 13.65 -6.12
N CYS A 91 -9.97 12.74 -6.15
CA CYS A 91 -8.61 13.01 -5.67
C CYS A 91 -7.94 14.12 -6.51
N ILE A 92 -8.07 14.08 -7.84
CA ILE A 92 -7.58 15.14 -8.73
C ILE A 92 -8.27 16.48 -8.41
N TYR A 93 -9.60 16.48 -8.30
CA TYR A 93 -10.36 17.69 -7.96
C TYR A 93 -9.95 18.28 -6.61
N SER A 94 -9.80 17.43 -5.60
CA SER A 94 -9.40 17.81 -4.25
C SER A 94 -8.00 18.43 -4.21
N THR A 95 -7.06 17.86 -4.97
CA THR A 95 -5.69 18.37 -5.09
C THR A 95 -5.61 19.72 -5.81
N LEU A 96 -6.41 19.92 -6.88
CA LEU A 96 -6.34 21.14 -7.70
C LEU A 96 -7.15 22.31 -7.13
N THR A 97 -8.31 22.05 -6.54
CA THR A 97 -9.30 23.12 -6.26
C THR A 97 -9.40 23.47 -4.77
N THR A 98 -9.10 22.53 -3.86
CA THR A 98 -9.51 22.66 -2.46
C THR A 98 -8.44 23.35 -1.61
N LYS A 99 -8.72 24.58 -1.16
CA LYS A 99 -7.95 25.32 -0.14
C LYS A 99 -8.36 24.98 1.31
N ALA A 100 -9.16 23.93 1.50
CA ALA A 100 -9.63 23.53 2.81
C ALA A 100 -8.49 23.06 3.73
N ALA A 101 -8.75 23.06 5.04
CA ALA A 101 -7.83 22.57 6.03
C ALA A 101 -7.37 21.14 5.70
N ILE A 102 -6.12 20.84 6.04
CA ILE A 102 -5.48 19.59 5.63
C ILE A 102 -6.21 18.37 6.21
N GLU A 103 -6.75 18.49 7.43
CA GLU A 103 -7.48 17.42 8.09
C GLU A 103 -8.78 17.09 7.37
N ILE A 104 -9.51 18.09 6.86
CA ILE A 104 -10.76 17.87 6.10
C ILE A 104 -10.48 17.02 4.86
N ARG A 105 -9.42 17.36 4.12
CA ARG A 105 -9.04 16.65 2.89
C ARG A 105 -8.59 15.22 3.18
N LEU A 106 -7.74 15.03 4.19
CA LEU A 106 -7.23 13.70 4.55
C LEU A 106 -8.33 12.80 5.10
N THR A 107 -9.22 13.33 5.93
CA THR A 107 -10.35 12.55 6.48
C THR A 107 -11.37 12.17 5.41
N ALA A 108 -11.69 13.06 4.47
CA ALA A 108 -12.55 12.73 3.33
C ALA A 108 -11.91 11.68 2.42
N PHE A 109 -10.61 11.82 2.13
CA PHE A 109 -9.86 10.80 1.38
C PHE A 109 -9.90 9.44 2.09
N MET A 110 -9.63 9.41 3.41
CA MET A 110 -9.71 8.19 4.20
C MET A 110 -11.12 7.59 4.19
N GLY A 111 -12.18 8.40 4.27
CA GLY A 111 -13.57 7.94 4.17
C GLY A 111 -13.84 7.19 2.86
N CYS A 112 -13.34 7.70 1.73
CA CYS A 112 -13.42 7.02 0.44
C CYS A 112 -12.57 5.73 0.41
N ILE A 113 -11.35 5.76 0.98
CA ILE A 113 -10.49 4.57 1.10
C ILE A 113 -11.13 3.48 1.95
N MET A 114 -11.90 3.82 2.99
CA MET A 114 -12.64 2.81 3.75
C MET A 114 -13.64 2.09 2.85
N ILE A 115 -14.42 2.81 2.04
CA ILE A 115 -15.41 2.22 1.13
C ILE A 115 -14.71 1.30 0.11
N LEU A 116 -13.71 1.81 -0.59
CA LEU A 116 -13.00 1.05 -1.61
C LEU A 116 -12.22 -0.12 -1.00
N GLY A 117 -11.62 0.07 0.17
CA GLY A 117 -10.87 -0.96 0.88
C GLY A 117 -11.73 -2.17 1.21
N PHE A 118 -12.94 -1.96 1.75
CA PHE A 118 -13.85 -3.07 2.05
C PHE A 118 -14.44 -3.73 0.79
N LEU A 119 -14.57 -3.00 -0.33
CA LEU A 119 -14.97 -3.57 -1.61
C LEU A 119 -13.87 -4.42 -2.25
N THR A 120 -12.61 -3.98 -2.14
CA THR A 120 -11.45 -4.61 -2.78
C THR A 120 -10.88 -5.77 -1.97
N TYR A 121 -10.81 -5.66 -0.64
CA TYR A 121 -10.12 -6.65 0.21
C TYR A 121 -11.10 -7.53 1.00
N PRO A 122 -11.17 -8.85 0.73
CA PRO A 122 -12.05 -9.76 1.44
C PRO A 122 -11.56 -10.07 2.86
N ALA A 123 -12.48 -10.38 3.77
CA ALA A 123 -12.16 -10.66 5.18
C ALA A 123 -11.32 -11.93 5.40
N SER A 124 -11.48 -12.94 4.55
CA SER A 124 -10.79 -14.23 4.64
C SER A 124 -10.39 -14.73 3.25
N LYS A 125 -9.17 -15.29 3.16
CA LYS A 125 -8.56 -15.79 1.92
C LYS A 125 -9.03 -17.19 1.53
N LYS A 126 -9.69 -17.93 2.45
CA LYS A 126 -9.97 -19.37 2.28
C LYS A 126 -11.20 -19.67 1.41
N HIS A 127 -12.18 -18.76 1.37
CA HIS A 127 -13.43 -18.98 0.63
C HIS A 127 -13.88 -17.66 -0.02
N VAL A 128 -13.26 -17.30 -1.15
CA VAL A 128 -13.67 -16.11 -1.91
C VAL A 128 -14.74 -16.53 -2.92
N LYS A 129 -16.01 -16.29 -2.57
CA LYS A 129 -17.14 -16.47 -3.50
C LYS A 129 -17.23 -15.27 -4.43
N VAL A 130 -17.37 -15.52 -5.73
CA VAL A 130 -17.55 -14.48 -6.76
C VAL A 130 -18.78 -13.62 -6.42
N ASN A 131 -18.65 -12.29 -6.58
CA ASN A 131 -19.73 -11.33 -6.34
C ASN A 131 -20.35 -11.35 -4.94
N SER A 132 -19.63 -11.85 -3.93
CA SER A 132 -20.15 -11.96 -2.57
C SER A 132 -19.54 -10.92 -1.63
N LEU A 133 -20.41 -10.12 -1.03
CA LEU A 133 -20.06 -9.19 0.04
C LEU A 133 -20.77 -9.63 1.33
N PRO A 134 -20.03 -10.12 2.34
CA PRO A 134 -20.64 -10.50 3.61
C PRO A 134 -21.28 -9.30 4.32
N TRP A 135 -22.38 -9.51 5.03
CA TRP A 135 -23.12 -8.43 5.69
C TRP A 135 -22.27 -7.64 6.71
N TYR A 136 -21.36 -8.32 7.42
CA TYR A 136 -20.46 -7.68 8.38
C TYR A 136 -19.49 -6.70 7.72
N ASP A 137 -19.06 -6.97 6.48
CA ASP A 137 -18.19 -6.07 5.71
C ASP A 137 -18.95 -4.80 5.31
N ILE A 138 -20.25 -4.89 4.97
CA ILE A 138 -21.09 -3.71 4.70
C ILE A 138 -21.23 -2.86 5.97
N VAL A 139 -21.49 -3.48 7.12
CA VAL A 139 -21.62 -2.76 8.39
C VAL A 139 -20.31 -2.05 8.75
N LEU A 140 -19.17 -2.75 8.68
CA LEU A 140 -17.86 -2.17 8.94
C LEU A 140 -17.53 -1.05 7.95
N MET A 141 -17.82 -1.25 6.67
CA MET A 141 -17.65 -0.24 5.63
C MET A 141 -18.41 1.05 5.94
N ILE A 142 -19.70 0.94 6.29
CA ILE A 142 -20.55 2.10 6.63
C ILE A 142 -20.06 2.76 7.92
N LEU A 143 -19.76 2.00 8.97
CA LEU A 143 -19.29 2.55 10.24
C LEU A 143 -17.94 3.27 10.10
N GLY A 144 -16.99 2.67 9.39
CA GLY A 144 -15.69 3.28 9.12
C GLY A 144 -15.81 4.55 8.29
N ALA A 145 -16.53 4.47 7.16
CA ALA A 145 -16.76 5.63 6.30
C ALA A 145 -17.48 6.75 7.05
N ALA A 146 -18.52 6.42 7.83
CA ALA A 146 -19.26 7.39 8.64
C ALA A 146 -18.36 8.06 9.68
N ALA A 147 -17.46 7.34 10.34
CA ALA A 147 -16.53 7.94 11.31
C ALA A 147 -15.61 8.99 10.68
N PHE A 148 -15.02 8.69 9.52
CA PHE A 148 -14.14 9.62 8.81
C PHE A 148 -14.90 10.78 8.16
N PHE A 149 -16.06 10.53 7.55
CA PHE A 149 -16.88 11.60 6.97
C PHE A 149 -17.51 12.49 8.04
N TYR A 150 -17.89 11.94 9.19
CA TYR A 150 -18.37 12.74 10.32
C TYR A 150 -17.30 13.74 10.77
N TYR A 151 -16.04 13.31 10.86
CA TYR A 151 -14.94 14.22 11.13
C TYR A 151 -14.81 15.28 10.02
N SER A 152 -14.78 14.86 8.75
CA SER A 152 -14.64 15.78 7.62
C SER A 152 -15.72 16.88 7.60
N PHE A 153 -17.00 16.51 7.75
CA PHE A 153 -18.11 17.47 7.73
C PHE A 153 -18.22 18.32 9.01
N SER A 154 -17.90 17.75 10.17
CA SER A 154 -18.01 18.44 11.47
C SER A 154 -16.70 19.13 11.89
N TYR A 155 -15.75 19.30 10.98
CA TYR A 155 -14.41 19.81 11.28
C TYR A 155 -14.41 21.17 11.99
N ASN A 156 -15.29 22.08 11.60
CA ASN A 156 -15.35 23.43 12.19
C ASN A 156 -15.71 23.41 13.69
N ASP A 157 -16.53 22.45 14.11
CA ASP A 157 -16.90 22.29 15.51
C ASP A 157 -15.87 21.44 16.26
N LEU A 158 -15.36 20.39 15.62
CA LEU A 158 -14.32 19.51 16.16
C LEU A 158 -13.02 20.27 16.43
N SER A 159 -12.55 21.12 15.51
CA SER A 159 -11.31 21.89 15.67
C SER A 159 -11.32 22.85 16.88
N ARG A 160 -12.50 23.36 17.26
CA ARG A 160 -12.68 24.23 18.44
C ARG A 160 -12.75 23.45 19.76
N VAL A 161 -13.26 22.23 19.72
CA VAL A 161 -13.45 21.39 20.91
C VAL A 161 -12.20 20.55 21.19
N LEU A 162 -11.54 20.05 20.14
CA LEU A 162 -10.40 19.14 20.20
C LEU A 162 -9.06 19.88 20.30
N THR A 163 -9.02 21.12 20.79
CA THR A 163 -7.76 21.80 21.10
C THR A 163 -7.00 21.12 22.25
N SER A 164 -7.68 20.32 23.08
CA SER A 164 -7.07 19.55 24.17
C SER A 164 -7.75 18.19 24.36
N PRO A 165 -6.99 17.12 24.66
CA PRO A 165 -7.54 15.80 24.99
C PRO A 165 -8.55 15.78 26.15
N ILE A 166 -8.43 16.72 27.09
CA ILE A 166 -9.27 16.81 28.29
C ILE A 166 -10.70 17.26 27.93
N ARG A 167 -10.87 17.95 26.80
CA ARG A 167 -12.15 18.49 26.32
C ARG A 167 -12.92 17.49 25.46
N MET A 168 -12.39 16.28 25.25
CA MET A 168 -13.08 15.25 24.48
C MET A 168 -14.33 14.76 25.19
N THR A 169 -15.47 14.91 24.52
CA THR A 169 -16.74 14.32 24.94
C THR A 169 -16.78 12.83 24.60
N MET A 170 -17.53 12.05 25.38
CA MET A 170 -17.78 10.60 25.16
C MET A 170 -18.14 10.27 23.70
N THR A 171 -18.98 11.08 23.07
CA THR A 171 -19.40 10.87 21.67
C THR A 171 -18.22 10.87 20.69
N TYR A 172 -17.33 11.85 20.79
CA TYR A 172 -16.15 11.93 19.91
C TYR A 172 -15.18 10.78 20.17
N ASN A 173 -15.08 10.36 21.43
CA ASN A 173 -14.25 9.22 21.79
C ASN A 173 -14.75 7.92 21.14
N ILE A 174 -16.08 7.66 21.21
CA ILE A 174 -16.70 6.49 20.58
C ILE A 174 -16.46 6.49 19.07
N ILE A 175 -16.68 7.62 18.40
CA ILE A 175 -16.48 7.74 16.95
C ILE A 175 -15.02 7.46 16.58
N GLY A 176 -14.07 8.00 17.35
CA GLY A 176 -12.64 7.77 17.13
C GLY A 176 -12.24 6.30 17.33
N ILE A 177 -12.73 5.65 18.39
CA ILE A 177 -12.50 4.21 18.63
C ILE A 177 -13.04 3.39 17.47
N VAL A 178 -14.28 3.63 17.04
CA VAL A 178 -14.89 2.92 15.91
C VAL A 178 -14.05 3.13 14.64
N GLY A 179 -13.67 4.37 14.32
CA GLY A 179 -12.84 4.67 13.16
C GLY A 179 -11.49 3.94 13.18
N VAL A 180 -10.79 3.95 14.32
CA VAL A 180 -9.50 3.26 14.51
C VAL A 180 -9.64 1.74 14.38
N LEU A 181 -10.65 1.14 15.01
CA LEU A 181 -10.85 -0.32 14.98
C LEU A 181 -11.21 -0.81 13.59
N VAL A 182 -12.10 -0.11 12.89
CA VAL A 182 -12.48 -0.47 11.52
C VAL A 182 -11.30 -0.28 10.57
N LEU A 183 -10.51 0.80 10.74
CA LEU A 183 -9.28 0.98 9.97
C LEU A 183 -8.26 -0.14 10.26
N ALA A 184 -8.08 -0.53 11.52
CA ALA A 184 -7.17 -1.60 11.90
C ALA A 184 -7.58 -2.94 11.26
N GLU A 185 -8.88 -3.22 11.18
CA GLU A 185 -9.43 -4.39 10.48
C GLU A 185 -9.20 -4.30 8.97
N LEU A 186 -9.34 -3.12 8.36
CA LEU A 186 -8.98 -2.93 6.96
C LEU A 186 -7.47 -3.15 6.72
N CYS A 187 -6.60 -2.58 7.56
CA CYS A 187 -5.16 -2.79 7.51
C CYS A 187 -4.78 -4.27 7.67
N ARG A 188 -5.47 -5.02 8.55
CA ARG A 188 -5.32 -6.47 8.71
C ARG A 188 -5.63 -7.21 7.40
N ARG A 189 -6.58 -6.73 6.61
CA ARG A 189 -6.95 -7.34 5.31
C ARG A 189 -5.94 -6.99 4.22
N CYS A 190 -5.45 -5.75 4.17
CA CYS A 190 -4.48 -5.31 3.17
C CYS A 190 -3.09 -5.92 3.39
N VAL A 191 -2.56 -5.85 4.62
CA VAL A 191 -1.16 -6.20 4.93
C VAL A 191 -1.05 -7.48 5.78
N GLY A 192 -2.16 -8.06 6.22
CA GLY A 192 -2.17 -9.28 7.04
C GLY A 192 -2.01 -9.03 8.53
N LEU A 193 -1.88 -10.12 9.29
CA LEU A 193 -1.84 -10.09 10.76
C LEU A 193 -0.57 -9.49 11.39
N PRO A 194 0.65 -9.56 10.79
CA PRO A 194 1.86 -9.06 11.44
C PRO A 194 1.81 -7.58 11.84
N ILE A 195 1.24 -6.72 10.98
CA ILE A 195 1.15 -5.27 11.27
C ILE A 195 0.26 -4.99 12.48
N LEU A 196 -0.79 -5.80 12.68
CA LEU A 196 -1.73 -5.62 13.78
C LEU A 196 -1.09 -5.96 15.13
N PHE A 197 -0.21 -6.97 15.18
CA PHE A 197 0.54 -7.29 16.39
C PHE A 197 1.50 -6.18 16.78
N VAL A 198 2.24 -5.62 15.82
CA VAL A 198 3.18 -4.52 16.10
C VAL A 198 2.42 -3.28 16.56
N ALA A 199 1.35 -2.89 15.84
CA ALA A 199 0.51 -1.76 16.24
C ALA A 199 -0.13 -1.98 17.62
N GLY A 200 -0.62 -3.19 17.91
CA GLY A 200 -1.19 -3.55 19.21
C GLY A 200 -0.19 -3.47 20.35
N ALA A 201 1.04 -3.97 20.15
CA ALA A 201 2.10 -3.87 21.15
C ALA A 201 2.47 -2.41 21.46
N LEU A 202 2.54 -1.56 20.43
CA LEU A 202 2.78 -0.13 20.59
C LEU A 202 1.62 0.56 21.34
N LEU A 203 0.37 0.20 21.05
CA LEU A 203 -0.77 0.72 21.80
C LEU A 203 -0.71 0.31 23.28
N ILE A 204 -0.41 -0.96 23.58
CA ILE A 204 -0.22 -1.43 24.97
C ILE A 204 0.88 -0.62 25.67
N TYR A 205 2.00 -0.39 24.98
CA TYR A 205 3.08 0.45 25.51
C TYR A 205 2.63 1.89 25.80
N THR A 206 1.83 2.50 24.93
CA THR A 206 1.31 3.86 25.17
C THR A 206 0.40 3.94 26.41
N PHE A 207 -0.38 2.89 26.69
CA PHE A 207 -1.18 2.83 27.92
C PHE A 207 -0.31 2.57 29.15
N ALA A 208 0.71 1.70 29.02
CA ALA A 208 1.66 1.43 30.10
C ALA A 208 2.51 2.65 30.49
N SER A 209 2.75 3.59 29.56
CA SER A 209 3.42 4.87 29.83
C SER A 209 2.50 5.92 30.47
N GLY A 210 1.26 5.57 30.81
CA GLY A 210 0.33 6.42 31.57
C GLY A 210 -0.54 7.35 30.72
N GLN A 211 -0.62 7.15 29.39
CA GLN A 211 -1.51 7.94 28.55
C GLN A 211 -2.98 7.56 28.78
N SER A 212 -3.84 8.56 28.96
CA SER A 212 -5.29 8.35 29.03
C SER A 212 -5.86 7.95 27.66
N LEU A 213 -6.94 7.16 27.65
CA LEU A 213 -7.60 6.74 26.42
C LEU A 213 -8.03 7.91 25.54
N ASN A 214 -8.52 9.00 26.14
CA ASN A 214 -8.88 10.21 25.40
C ASN A 214 -7.67 10.83 24.69
N ALA A 215 -6.49 10.85 25.33
CA ALA A 215 -5.25 11.35 24.73
C ALA A 215 -4.77 10.48 23.58
N VAL A 216 -4.88 9.15 23.72
CA VAL A 216 -4.52 8.20 22.66
C VAL A 216 -5.43 8.38 21.44
N ILE A 217 -6.75 8.41 21.65
CA ILE A 217 -7.71 8.56 20.54
C ILE A 217 -7.61 9.94 19.88
N HIS A 218 -7.42 11.00 20.68
CA HIS A 218 -7.17 12.35 20.17
C HIS A 218 -5.95 12.38 19.25
N SER A 219 -4.82 11.85 19.72
CA SER A 219 -3.55 11.84 18.98
C SER A 219 -3.60 10.92 17.76
N LEU A 220 -4.31 9.79 17.84
CA LEU A 220 -4.32 8.78 16.80
C LEU A 220 -5.30 9.09 15.66
N PHE A 221 -6.52 9.54 15.99
CA PHE A 221 -7.60 9.72 15.02
C PHE A 221 -7.84 11.18 14.65
N TYR A 222 -7.77 12.09 15.63
CA TYR A 222 -8.11 13.49 15.42
C TYR A 222 -6.90 14.39 15.10
N SER A 223 -5.68 13.91 15.36
CA SER A 223 -4.44 14.64 15.07
C SER A 223 -3.74 14.12 13.81
N THR A 224 -2.93 14.98 13.19
CA THR A 224 -2.07 14.67 12.03
C THR A 224 -0.79 13.92 12.42
N GLN A 225 -0.58 13.65 13.71
CA GLN A 225 0.54 12.84 14.18
C GLN A 225 0.24 11.34 14.17
N GLY A 226 -1.04 10.97 14.13
CA GLY A 226 -1.51 9.59 14.13
C GLY A 226 -1.71 9.03 12.72
N ILE A 227 -2.95 8.59 12.46
CA ILE A 227 -3.35 7.99 11.18
C ILE A 227 -3.21 8.98 10.03
N LEU A 228 -3.53 10.26 10.25
CA LEU A 228 -3.51 11.32 9.24
C LEU A 228 -2.10 11.93 9.02
N SER A 229 -1.06 11.14 9.27
CA SER A 229 0.33 11.57 9.18
C SER A 229 0.87 11.54 7.75
N THR A 230 2.20 11.71 7.63
CA THR A 230 2.91 11.84 6.36
C THR A 230 2.54 10.80 5.31
N PRO A 231 2.41 9.49 5.61
CA PRO A 231 2.09 8.50 4.59
C PRO A 231 0.75 8.78 3.89
N VAL A 232 -0.31 9.04 4.66
CA VAL A 232 -1.64 9.36 4.10
C VAL A 232 -1.62 10.68 3.35
N ASN A 233 -0.85 11.66 3.84
CA ASN A 233 -0.72 12.98 3.21
C ASN A 233 -0.02 12.91 1.85
N VAL A 234 1.02 12.09 1.74
CA VAL A 234 1.72 11.80 0.49
C VAL A 234 0.76 11.07 -0.46
N CYS A 235 0.11 9.99 -0.01
CA CYS A 235 -0.84 9.25 -0.83
C CYS A 235 -1.99 10.12 -1.36
N ALA A 236 -2.53 11.02 -0.54
CA ALA A 236 -3.63 11.89 -0.95
C ALA A 236 -3.20 13.01 -1.93
N LYS A 237 -1.91 13.39 -1.94
CA LYS A 237 -1.39 14.47 -2.79
C LYS A 237 -0.82 13.97 -4.12
N PHE A 238 -0.17 12.81 -4.12
CA PHE A 238 0.54 12.25 -5.28
C PHE A 238 -0.22 11.14 -6.00
N ILE A 239 -1.55 11.14 -5.81
CA ILE A 239 -2.50 10.28 -6.51
C ILE A 239 -2.49 10.51 -8.02
#